data_AF-B9VA38-F1
#
_entry.id   AF-B9VA38-F1
#
_cell.length_a   1.000
_cell.length_b   1.000
_cell.length_c   1.000
_cell.angle_alpha   90.00
_cell.angle_beta   90.00
_cell.angle_gamma   90.00
#
_symmetry.space_group_name_H-M   'P 1'
#
loop_
_entity.id
_entity.type
_entity.pdbx_description
1 polymer ?
#
loop_
_entity_poly.entity_id
_entity_poly.type
_entity_poly.pdbx_seq_one_letter_code
_entity_poly.pdbx_strand_id
1 'polypeptide(L)'
;FPRYQIGESLLPGTMSILNRLGLQEKIDAQNYDKKPSATFLWGQDQAPWTFSFAAPKVTPLVFDHAVQVKREDFDRLLLDEARSRGVTVHEDTPVTDVDLSDPDRVVLTVRQGGENVSVESDFVIDAGGSGSLLARKLGVRQYDEFYRNFAIWSYFRLKDPFEGDLKGTTYSITFEDGWFWLIP
;
A
#
# COMPACT_ATOMS: atom_id res chain seq x y z
N PHE A 1 -1.89 14.07 6.61
CA PHE A 1 -2.81 13.39 5.69
C PHE A 1 -3.85 14.38 5.21
N PRO A 2 -4.26 14.32 3.94
CA PRO A 2 -3.74 13.41 2.90
C PRO A 2 -2.26 13.69 2.59
N ARG A 3 -1.55 12.70 2.05
CA ARG A 3 -0.20 12.86 1.49
C ARG A 3 -0.03 11.94 0.28
N TYR A 4 0.68 12.40 -0.73
CA TYR A 4 1.00 11.59 -1.89
C TYR A 4 1.80 10.33 -1.50
N GLN A 5 1.52 9.21 -2.18
CA GLN A 5 2.26 7.96 -2.08
C GLN A 5 2.03 7.09 -3.32
N ILE A 6 3.08 6.50 -3.88
CA ILE A 6 2.95 5.52 -4.97
C ILE A 6 2.58 4.13 -4.44
N GLY A 7 1.94 3.32 -5.28
CA GLY A 7 1.50 1.96 -4.98
C GLY A 7 -0.01 1.89 -4.87
N GLU A 8 -0.68 1.99 -6.02
CA GLU A 8 -2.12 2.28 -6.15
C GLU A 8 -2.96 1.03 -6.48
N SER A 9 -2.31 -0.07 -6.85
CA SER A 9 -2.99 -1.30 -7.27
C SER A 9 -3.06 -2.33 -6.15
N LEU A 10 -4.27 -2.59 -5.66
CA LEU A 10 -4.49 -3.54 -4.56
C LEU A 10 -4.75 -4.97 -5.07
N LEU A 11 -4.90 -5.89 -4.11
CA LEU A 11 -5.18 -7.31 -4.34
C LEU A 11 -6.40 -7.79 -3.53
N PRO A 12 -7.08 -8.88 -3.95
CA PRO A 12 -8.25 -9.40 -3.26
C PRO A 12 -7.99 -9.78 -1.79
N GLY A 13 -6.76 -10.21 -1.47
CA GLY A 13 -6.34 -10.51 -0.09
C GLY A 13 -6.42 -9.30 0.83
N THR A 14 -6.07 -8.09 0.35
CA THR A 14 -6.22 -6.86 1.11
C THR A 14 -7.69 -6.54 1.35
N MET A 15 -8.55 -6.74 0.34
CA MET A 15 -10.00 -6.51 0.48
C MET A 15 -10.60 -7.43 1.54
N SER A 16 -10.17 -8.69 1.55
CA SER A 16 -10.51 -9.66 2.59
C SER A 16 -10.11 -9.21 4.00
N ILE A 17 -8.91 -8.64 4.16
CA ILE A 17 -8.44 -8.12 5.45
C ILE A 17 -9.31 -6.93 5.90
N LEU A 18 -9.54 -5.98 5.01
CA LEU A 18 -10.32 -4.78 5.33
C LEU A 18 -11.79 -5.10 5.64
N ASN A 19 -12.38 -6.07 4.94
CA ASN A 19 -13.71 -6.59 5.26
C ASN A 19 -13.75 -7.18 6.68
N ARG A 20 -12.77 -8.01 7.05
CA ARG A 20 -12.65 -8.57 8.42
C ARG A 20 -12.45 -7.49 9.48
N LEU A 21 -11.80 -6.39 9.12
CA LEU A 21 -11.66 -5.24 9.99
C LEU A 21 -12.93 -4.37 10.04
N GLY A 22 -13.98 -4.68 9.27
CA GLY A 22 -15.25 -3.94 9.27
C GLY A 22 -15.24 -2.67 8.41
N LEU A 23 -14.34 -2.56 7.43
CA LEU A 23 -14.23 -1.38 6.56
C LEU A 23 -15.02 -1.50 5.25
N GLN A 24 -15.76 -2.59 5.03
CA GLN A 24 -16.40 -2.89 3.74
C GLN A 24 -17.29 -1.74 3.25
N GLU A 25 -18.23 -1.28 4.07
CA GLU A 25 -19.15 -0.20 3.69
C GLU A 25 -18.42 1.11 3.35
N LYS A 26 -17.35 1.43 4.11
CA LYS A 26 -16.56 2.65 3.87
C LYS A 26 -15.79 2.58 2.56
N ILE A 27 -15.27 1.40 2.21
CA ILE A 27 -14.55 1.16 0.95
C ILE A 27 -15.53 1.20 -0.23
N ASP A 28 -16.69 0.55 -0.11
CA ASP A 28 -17.72 0.56 -1.15
C ASP A 28 -18.20 1.99 -1.44
N ALA A 29 -18.34 2.83 -0.40
CA ALA A 29 -18.72 4.24 -0.56
C ALA A 29 -17.70 5.09 -1.35
N GLN A 30 -16.44 4.66 -1.47
CA GLN A 30 -15.43 5.42 -2.22
C GLN A 30 -15.57 5.27 -3.73
N ASN A 31 -16.30 4.26 -4.21
CA ASN A 31 -16.45 3.96 -5.64
C ASN A 31 -15.10 3.86 -6.38
N TYR A 32 -14.10 3.23 -5.75
CA TYR A 32 -12.81 2.95 -6.38
C TYR A 32 -12.98 2.09 -7.66
N ASP A 33 -12.11 2.30 -8.63
CA ASP A 33 -12.11 1.51 -9.86
C ASP A 33 -11.84 0.04 -9.56
N LYS A 34 -12.78 -0.82 -9.96
CA LYS A 34 -12.66 -2.26 -9.75
C LYS A 34 -11.59 -2.83 -10.66
N LYS A 35 -10.68 -3.59 -10.05
CA LYS A 35 -9.62 -4.33 -10.72
C LYS A 35 -9.97 -5.82 -10.80
N PRO A 36 -10.35 -6.34 -11.98
CA PRO A 36 -10.72 -7.75 -12.13
C PRO A 36 -9.49 -8.68 -12.25
N SER A 37 -8.34 -8.13 -12.65
CA SER A 37 -7.21 -8.92 -13.11
C SER A 37 -5.91 -8.10 -13.18
N ALA A 38 -4.83 -8.77 -13.58
CA ALA A 38 -3.63 -8.14 -14.11
C ALA A 38 -3.30 -8.72 -15.50
N THR A 39 -3.03 -7.86 -16.47
CA THR A 39 -2.72 -8.23 -17.86
C THR A 39 -1.28 -7.89 -18.18
N PHE A 40 -0.58 -8.83 -18.80
CA PHE A 40 0.84 -8.75 -19.05
C PHE A 40 1.12 -8.83 -20.55
N LEU A 41 1.89 -7.86 -21.03
CA LEU A 41 2.56 -7.91 -22.34
C LEU A 41 4.03 -8.14 -22.03
N TRP A 42 4.42 -9.41 -21.96
CA TRP A 42 5.69 -9.81 -21.36
C TRP A 42 6.54 -10.62 -22.34
N GLY A 43 7.59 -9.98 -22.85
CA GLY A 43 8.41 -10.49 -23.95
C GLY A 43 7.98 -9.93 -25.32
N GLN A 44 8.94 -9.86 -26.25
CA GLN A 44 8.68 -9.45 -27.63
C GLN A 44 7.93 -10.55 -28.40
N ASP A 45 7.00 -10.13 -29.26
CA ASP A 45 6.19 -11.00 -30.10
C ASP A 45 5.44 -12.13 -29.35
N GLN A 46 5.14 -11.91 -28.06
CA GLN A 46 4.33 -12.82 -27.26
C GLN A 46 2.86 -12.36 -27.24
N ALA A 47 1.94 -13.33 -27.24
CA ALA A 47 0.55 -13.04 -26.99
C ALA A 47 0.37 -12.49 -25.56
N PRO A 48 -0.43 -11.42 -25.35
CA PRO A 48 -0.76 -10.96 -24.01
C PRO A 48 -1.47 -12.05 -23.22
N TRP A 49 -1.26 -12.09 -21.91
CA TRP A 49 -1.96 -13.00 -21.02
C TRP A 49 -2.49 -12.27 -19.79
N THR A 50 -3.59 -12.78 -19.23
CA THR A 50 -4.31 -12.15 -18.12
C THR A 50 -4.44 -13.11 -16.95
N PHE A 51 -4.00 -12.67 -15.79
CA PHE A 51 -4.24 -13.35 -14.52
C PHE A 51 -5.57 -12.86 -13.93
N SER A 52 -6.59 -13.70 -14.01
CA SER A 52 -7.91 -13.40 -13.43
C SER A 52 -7.91 -13.57 -11.91
N PHE A 53 -8.62 -12.68 -11.21
CA PHE A 53 -8.90 -12.82 -9.79
C PHE A 53 -10.14 -13.65 -9.48
N ALA A 54 -10.80 -14.20 -10.51
CA ALA A 54 -11.96 -15.07 -10.33
C ALA A 54 -11.63 -16.21 -9.35
N ALA A 55 -12.42 -16.28 -8.27
CA ALA A 55 -12.27 -17.28 -7.24
C ALA A 55 -13.67 -17.71 -6.75
N PRO A 56 -13.88 -19.00 -6.42
CA PRO A 56 -15.13 -19.45 -5.82
C PRO A 56 -15.42 -18.70 -4.51
N LYS A 57 -16.60 -18.08 -4.40
CA LYS A 57 -17.06 -17.39 -3.18
C LYS A 57 -17.54 -18.37 -2.11
N VAL A 58 -16.64 -19.22 -1.64
CA VAL A 58 -16.92 -20.22 -0.60
C VAL A 58 -17.19 -19.60 0.77
N THR A 59 -16.77 -18.35 1.00
CA THR A 59 -17.12 -17.55 2.18
C THR A 59 -17.27 -16.07 1.79
N PRO A 60 -17.91 -15.23 2.65
CA PRO A 60 -17.96 -13.78 2.46
C PRO A 60 -16.59 -13.08 2.50
N LEU A 61 -15.52 -13.80 2.86
CA LEU A 61 -14.17 -13.27 2.98
C LEU A 61 -13.35 -13.45 1.69
N VAL A 62 -13.87 -14.17 0.70
CA VAL A 62 -13.21 -14.40 -0.59
C VAL A 62 -13.69 -13.37 -1.60
N PHE A 63 -12.75 -12.56 -2.08
CA PHE A 63 -13.00 -11.56 -3.12
C PHE A 63 -12.54 -12.08 -4.48
N ASP A 64 -13.33 -11.79 -5.51
CA ASP A 64 -13.09 -12.10 -6.93
C ASP A 64 -12.52 -10.92 -7.71
N HIS A 65 -12.25 -9.81 -7.03
CA HIS A 65 -11.69 -8.59 -7.58
C HIS A 65 -10.94 -7.81 -6.49
N ALA A 66 -10.21 -6.78 -6.91
CA ALA A 66 -9.63 -5.78 -6.03
C ALA A 66 -10.02 -4.38 -6.53
N VAL A 67 -9.31 -3.35 -6.07
CA VAL A 67 -9.52 -1.97 -6.49
C VAL A 67 -8.21 -1.26 -6.80
N GLN A 68 -8.30 -0.25 -7.65
CA GLN A 68 -7.27 0.77 -7.85
C GLN A 68 -7.61 1.97 -6.97
N VAL A 69 -6.63 2.50 -6.25
CA VAL A 69 -6.86 3.57 -5.26
C VAL A 69 -5.92 4.73 -5.45
N LYS A 70 -6.42 5.94 -5.22
CA LYS A 70 -5.56 7.08 -4.93
C LYS A 70 -5.08 6.97 -3.49
N ARG A 71 -3.77 6.74 -3.30
CA ARG A 71 -3.23 6.40 -1.98
C ARG A 71 -3.39 7.48 -0.92
N GLU A 72 -3.36 8.74 -1.32
CA GLU A 72 -3.53 9.83 -0.36
C GLU A 72 -4.92 9.86 0.29
N ASP A 73 -5.94 9.38 -0.43
CA ASP A 73 -7.31 9.25 0.05
C ASP A 73 -7.51 7.92 0.79
N PHE A 74 -7.00 6.82 0.22
CA PHE A 74 -7.10 5.49 0.82
C PHE A 74 -6.40 5.41 2.18
N ASP A 75 -5.16 5.88 2.28
CA ASP A 75 -4.41 5.84 3.53
C ASP A 75 -5.04 6.74 4.59
N ARG A 76 -5.59 7.90 4.18
CA ARG A 76 -6.35 8.78 5.08
C ARG A 76 -7.60 8.10 5.61
N LEU A 77 -8.37 7.43 4.74
CA LEU A 77 -9.55 6.67 5.14
C LEU A 77 -9.21 5.64 6.22
N LEU A 78 -8.13 4.89 6.04
CA LEU A 78 -7.68 3.90 7.03
C LEU A 78 -7.25 4.55 8.35
N LEU A 79 -6.54 5.67 8.29
CA LEU A 79 -6.07 6.37 9.48
C LEU A 79 -7.22 7.02 10.27
N ASP A 80 -8.18 7.62 9.56
CA ASP A 80 -9.37 8.21 10.17
C ASP A 80 -10.29 7.12 10.75
N GLU A 81 -10.30 5.93 10.17
CA GLU A 81 -10.97 4.77 10.77
C GLU A 81 -10.27 4.27 12.04
N ALA A 82 -8.93 4.30 12.10
CA ALA A 82 -8.23 4.01 13.35
C ALA A 82 -8.62 5.03 14.44
N ARG A 83 -8.66 6.33 14.10
CA ARG A 83 -9.11 7.40 15.02
C ARG A 83 -10.53 7.19 15.50
N SER A 84 -11.47 6.84 14.60
CA SER A 84 -12.88 6.64 14.95
C SER A 84 -13.07 5.52 15.98
N ARG A 85 -12.14 4.56 16.03
CA ARG A 85 -12.08 3.44 16.97
C ARG A 85 -11.31 3.74 18.25
N GLY A 86 -10.90 4.98 18.46
CA GLY A 86 -10.20 5.42 19.68
C GLY A 86 -8.69 5.23 19.66
N VAL A 87 -8.08 4.93 18.50
CA VAL A 87 -6.61 4.94 18.39
C VAL A 87 -6.12 6.39 18.46
N THR A 88 -5.19 6.67 19.36
CA THR A 88 -4.52 7.97 19.43
C THR A 88 -3.59 8.13 18.23
N VAL A 89 -3.88 9.11 17.38
CA VAL A 89 -3.12 9.39 16.16
C VAL A 89 -2.57 10.81 16.19
N HIS A 90 -1.25 10.93 16.14
CA HIS A 90 -0.55 12.20 16.03
C HIS A 90 0.04 12.36 14.62
N GLU A 91 -0.54 13.28 13.84
CA GLU A 91 0.05 13.70 12.56
C GLU A 91 1.15 14.75 12.79
N ASP A 92 2.00 14.97 11.79
CA ASP A 92 3.13 15.92 11.85
C ASP A 92 4.06 15.74 13.07
N THR A 93 4.08 14.54 13.63
CA THR A 93 4.86 14.15 14.82
C THR A 93 5.85 13.04 14.43
N PRO A 94 7.01 13.36 13.85
CA PRO A 94 7.97 12.33 13.46
C PRO A 94 8.63 11.71 14.69
N VAL A 95 8.77 10.38 14.68
CA VAL A 95 9.65 9.64 15.58
C VAL A 95 11.09 9.81 15.09
N THR A 96 11.97 10.36 15.91
CA THR A 96 13.37 10.66 15.55
C THR A 96 14.37 9.66 16.10
N ASP A 97 14.04 8.96 17.19
CA ASP A 97 14.83 7.85 17.72
C ASP A 97 13.92 6.81 18.42
N VAL A 98 14.37 5.56 18.48
CA VAL A 98 13.73 4.47 19.25
C VAL A 98 14.82 3.74 20.02
N ASP A 99 14.77 3.80 21.35
CA ASP A 99 15.67 3.07 22.26
C ASP A 99 15.05 1.73 22.66
N LEU A 100 15.83 0.68 22.49
CA LEU A 100 15.51 -0.73 22.79
C LEU A 100 16.55 -1.35 23.74
N SER A 101 17.37 -0.53 24.39
CA SER A 101 18.45 -1.01 25.27
C SER A 101 17.94 -1.53 26.61
N ASP A 102 16.79 -1.05 27.07
CA ASP A 102 16.08 -1.55 28.24
C ASP A 102 15.24 -2.78 27.84
N PRO A 103 15.46 -3.96 28.44
CA PRO A 103 14.70 -5.16 28.09
C PRO A 103 13.22 -5.12 28.53
N ASP A 104 12.85 -4.20 29.44
CA ASP A 104 11.50 -4.15 30.02
C ASP A 104 10.60 -3.11 29.34
N ARG A 105 11.11 -2.28 28.41
CA ARG A 105 10.33 -1.24 27.72
C ARG A 105 10.99 -0.70 26.44
N VAL A 106 10.18 0.00 25.66
CA VAL A 106 10.63 0.81 24.52
C VAL A 106 10.51 2.29 24.85
N VAL A 107 11.51 3.09 24.48
CA VAL A 107 11.47 4.55 24.60
C VAL A 107 11.59 5.19 23.22
N LEU A 108 10.56 5.91 22.79
CA LEU A 108 10.55 6.67 21.55
C LEU A 108 10.91 8.13 21.84
N THR A 109 11.76 8.73 21.01
CA THR A 109 11.89 10.19 20.94
C THR A 109 11.04 10.69 19.78
N VAL A 110 10.07 11.56 20.07
CA VAL A 110 9.16 12.16 19.08
C VAL A 110 9.34 13.67 19.03
N ARG A 111 9.26 14.27 17.84
CA ARG A 111 9.33 15.72 17.69
C ARG A 111 7.93 16.32 17.71
N GLN A 112 7.61 17.12 18.72
CA GLN A 112 6.33 17.82 18.87
C GLN A 112 6.59 19.32 19.07
N GLY A 113 6.00 20.16 18.22
CA GLY A 113 6.16 21.62 18.34
C GLY A 113 7.60 22.14 18.19
N GLY A 114 8.52 21.34 17.64
CA GLY A 114 9.95 21.66 17.55
C GLY A 114 10.79 21.15 18.72
N GLU A 115 10.16 20.61 19.76
CA GLU A 115 10.83 19.99 20.90
C GLU A 115 10.84 18.46 20.78
N ASN A 116 11.81 17.82 21.42
CA ASN A 116 11.87 16.37 21.53
C ASN A 116 11.19 15.93 22.82
N VAL A 117 10.22 15.03 22.70
CA VAL A 117 9.45 14.46 23.80
C VAL A 117 9.69 12.94 23.83
N SER A 118 9.83 12.38 25.02
CA SER A 118 9.96 10.93 25.20
C SER A 118 8.60 10.28 25.43
N VAL A 119 8.38 9.13 24.80
CA VAL A 119 7.18 8.30 24.97
C VAL A 119 7.61 6.87 25.26
N GLU A 120 7.09 6.28 26.34
CA GLU A 120 7.37 4.89 26.71
C GLU A 120 6.22 3.96 26.28
N SER A 121 6.55 2.74 25.87
CA SER A 121 5.57 1.69 25.55
C SER A 121 6.15 0.29 25.76
N ASP A 122 5.28 -0.72 25.93
CA ASP A 122 5.72 -2.12 26.06
C ASP A 122 6.25 -2.69 24.73
N PHE A 123 5.65 -2.24 23.61
CA PHE A 123 5.98 -2.69 22.27
C PHE A 123 6.06 -1.51 21.30
N VAL A 124 6.79 -1.72 20.21
CA VAL A 124 6.84 -0.80 19.07
C VAL A 124 6.67 -1.57 17.77
N ILE A 125 5.91 -1.01 16.84
CA ILE A 125 5.79 -1.48 15.46
C ILE A 125 6.33 -0.39 14.55
N ASP A 126 7.45 -0.67 13.87
CA ASP A 126 7.97 0.24 12.84
C ASP A 126 7.23 0.03 11.52
N ALA A 127 6.20 0.84 11.31
CA ALA A 127 5.45 0.94 10.06
C ALA A 127 5.94 2.13 9.18
N GLY A 128 7.19 2.59 9.35
CA GLY A 128 7.78 3.73 8.65
C GLY A 128 8.12 3.50 7.16
N GLY A 129 7.73 2.35 6.60
CA GLY A 129 7.98 1.97 5.22
C GLY A 129 9.48 1.83 4.90
N SER A 130 9.88 2.16 3.66
CA SER A 130 11.29 2.12 3.24
C SER A 130 12.19 3.04 4.09
N GLY A 131 11.62 4.05 4.75
CA GLY A 131 12.30 4.93 5.70
C GLY A 131 12.45 4.38 7.12
N SER A 132 12.10 3.10 7.36
CA SER A 132 12.15 2.46 8.68
C SER A 132 13.41 2.81 9.49
N LEU A 133 13.15 3.35 10.68
CA LEU A 133 14.17 3.80 11.63
C LEU A 133 14.83 2.62 12.31
N LEU A 134 14.07 1.59 12.71
CA LEU A 134 14.60 0.41 13.38
C LEU A 134 15.48 -0.42 12.45
N ALA A 135 15.05 -0.66 11.21
CA ALA A 135 15.86 -1.42 10.25
C ALA A 135 17.22 -0.73 9.99
N ARG A 136 17.22 0.61 9.95
CA ARG A 136 18.45 1.42 9.83
C ARG A 136 19.30 1.36 11.09
N LYS A 137 18.70 1.59 12.27
CA LYS A 137 19.40 1.61 13.57
C LYS A 137 20.09 0.28 13.87
N LEU A 138 19.40 -0.82 13.57
CA LEU A 138 19.92 -2.17 13.79
C LEU A 138 20.86 -2.66 12.68
N GLY A 139 20.93 -1.96 11.54
CA GLY A 139 21.76 -2.38 10.40
C GLY A 139 21.33 -3.70 9.77
N VAL A 140 20.05 -4.06 9.89
CA VAL A 140 19.54 -5.39 9.50
C VAL A 140 18.95 -5.43 8.09
N ARG A 141 18.86 -4.28 7.40
CA ARG A 141 18.37 -4.25 6.02
C ARG A 141 19.40 -4.85 5.07
N GLN A 142 19.00 -5.92 4.39
CA GLN A 142 19.78 -6.57 3.35
C GLN A 142 19.14 -6.24 2.00
N TYR A 143 19.88 -5.53 1.15
CA TYR A 143 19.43 -5.23 -0.21
C TYR A 143 19.69 -6.44 -1.12
N ASP A 144 18.74 -6.70 -2.01
CA ASP A 144 18.90 -7.74 -3.02
C ASP A 144 20.05 -7.40 -3.98
N GLU A 145 20.74 -8.43 -4.46
CA GLU A 145 21.86 -8.28 -5.39
C GLU A 145 21.38 -7.91 -6.80
N PHE A 146 20.24 -8.43 -7.23
CA PHE A 146 19.74 -8.35 -8.60
C PHE A 146 18.60 -7.33 -8.74
N TYR A 147 17.63 -7.33 -7.83
CA TYR A 147 16.40 -6.55 -7.92
C TYR A 147 16.58 -5.11 -7.42
N ARG A 148 17.47 -4.37 -8.07
CA ARG A 148 17.81 -2.96 -7.76
C ARG A 148 17.09 -2.00 -8.70
N ASN A 149 15.78 -2.16 -8.79
CA ASN A 149 14.96 -1.39 -9.71
C ASN A 149 14.85 0.08 -9.28
N PHE A 150 14.82 0.98 -10.27
CA PHE A 150 14.48 2.39 -10.11
C PHE A 150 13.22 2.68 -10.91
N ALA A 151 12.31 3.48 -10.33
CA ALA A 151 11.02 3.78 -10.93
C ALA A 151 10.91 5.27 -11.25
N ILE A 152 10.39 5.57 -12.44
CA ILE A 152 9.98 6.91 -12.88
C ILE A 152 8.52 6.78 -13.31
N TRP A 153 7.68 7.72 -12.91
CA TRP A 153 6.26 7.67 -13.22
C TRP A 153 5.64 9.06 -13.33
N SER A 154 4.45 9.12 -13.92
CA SER A 154 3.60 10.31 -14.01
C SER A 154 2.14 9.88 -14.16
N TYR A 155 1.24 10.86 -14.18
CA TYR A 155 -0.20 10.66 -14.35
C TYR A 155 -0.67 11.19 -15.69
N PHE A 156 -1.60 10.48 -16.32
CA PHE A 156 -2.16 10.84 -17.61
C PHE A 156 -3.68 10.93 -17.50
N ARG A 157 -4.26 11.91 -18.20
CA ARG A 157 -5.72 11.95 -18.39
C ARG A 157 -6.06 11.07 -19.59
N LEU A 158 -6.47 9.84 -19.31
CA LEU A 158 -6.85 8.85 -20.30
C LEU A 158 -8.05 8.06 -19.80
N LYS A 159 -9.06 7.88 -20.64
CA LYS A 159 -10.16 6.96 -20.34
C LYS A 159 -9.67 5.54 -20.63
N ASP A 160 -10.04 4.57 -19.80
CA ASP A 160 -9.83 3.15 -20.10
C ASP A 160 -10.37 2.84 -21.52
N PRO A 161 -9.50 2.42 -22.45
CA PRO A 161 -9.91 2.18 -23.84
C PRO A 161 -10.66 0.84 -24.00
N PHE A 162 -10.67 -0.02 -22.97
CA PHE A 162 -11.31 -1.33 -23.04
C PHE A 162 -12.70 -1.34 -22.41
N GLU A 163 -13.59 -2.08 -23.05
CA GLU A 163 -14.86 -2.52 -22.50
C GLU A 163 -14.80 -4.03 -22.22
N GLY A 164 -15.72 -4.55 -21.40
CA GLY A 164 -15.73 -5.97 -21.01
C GLY A 164 -14.68 -6.33 -19.96
N ASP A 165 -14.16 -7.56 -20.04
CA ASP A 165 -13.37 -8.20 -18.96
C ASP A 165 -12.00 -7.55 -18.69
N LEU A 166 -11.47 -6.78 -19.65
CA LEU A 166 -10.20 -6.08 -19.50
C LEU A 166 -10.33 -4.72 -18.81
N LYS A 167 -11.54 -4.19 -18.67
CA LYS A 167 -11.77 -2.89 -18.05
C LYS A 167 -11.28 -2.91 -16.59
N GLY A 168 -10.44 -1.94 -16.21
CA GLY A 168 -9.88 -1.84 -14.86
C GLY A 168 -8.67 -2.74 -14.58
N THR A 169 -8.23 -3.56 -15.55
CA THR A 169 -7.06 -4.43 -15.37
C THR A 169 -5.80 -3.59 -15.17
N THR A 170 -4.84 -4.12 -14.40
CA THR A 170 -3.50 -3.53 -14.32
C THR A 170 -2.65 -4.05 -15.46
N TYR A 171 -2.09 -3.17 -16.27
CA TYR A 171 -1.15 -3.58 -17.31
C TYR A 171 0.28 -3.54 -16.79
N SER A 172 1.07 -4.56 -17.15
CA SER A 172 2.53 -4.56 -17.03
C SER A 172 3.13 -4.93 -18.38
N ILE A 173 3.95 -4.04 -18.95
CA ILE A 173 4.41 -4.13 -20.34
C ILE A 173 5.94 -4.02 -20.36
N THR A 174 6.61 -5.04 -20.90
CA THR A 174 8.08 -5.07 -21.01
C THR A 174 8.61 -4.25 -22.17
N PHE A 175 9.79 -3.67 -22.00
CA PHE A 175 10.61 -3.06 -23.05
C PHE A 175 12.09 -3.36 -22.77
N GLU A 176 13.00 -2.84 -23.60
CA GLU A 176 14.45 -3.12 -23.53
C GLU A 176 15.03 -2.91 -22.12
N ASP A 177 14.74 -1.78 -21.48
CA ASP A 177 15.32 -1.40 -20.18
C ASP A 177 14.41 -1.71 -18.97
N GLY A 178 13.36 -2.51 -19.13
CA GLY A 178 12.51 -2.93 -18.01
C GLY A 178 11.05 -3.13 -18.38
N TRP A 179 10.17 -2.56 -17.58
CA TRP A 179 8.72 -2.63 -17.77
C TRP A 179 8.03 -1.38 -17.22
N PHE A 180 6.83 -1.09 -17.70
CA PHE A 180 5.98 -0.03 -17.16
C PHE A 180 4.62 -0.55 -16.74
N TRP A 181 3.98 0.15 -15.78
CA TRP A 181 2.61 -0.13 -15.37
C TRP A 181 1.63 0.87 -15.97
N LEU A 182 0.41 0.40 -16.26
CA LEU A 182 -0.76 1.28 -16.44
C LEU A 182 -1.83 0.84 -15.45
N ILE A 183 -2.24 1.79 -14.62
CA ILE A 183 -3.26 1.63 -13.59
C ILE A 183 -4.32 2.71 -13.88
N PRO A 184 -5.56 2.33 -14.19
CA PRO A 184 -6.64 3.28 -14.39
C PRO A 184 -7.04 3.99 -13.09
#